data_AF-A0A7Y0SIT4-F1
#
_entry.id   AF-A0A7Y0SIT4-F1
#
_cell.length_a   1.000
_cell.length_b   1.000
_cell.length_c   1.000
_cell.angle_alpha   90.00
_cell.angle_beta   90.00
_cell.angle_gamma   90.00
#
_symmetry.space_group_name_H-M   'P 1'
#
loop_
_entity.id
_entity.type
_entity.pdbx_description
1 polymer ?
#
loop_
_entity_poly.entity_id
_entity_poly.type
_entity_poly.pdbx_seq_one_letter_code
_entity_poly.pdbx_strand_id
1 'polypeptide(L)' 'TPMTDQARVNGQLIRISPEVSGPISQVLITNNSIVKAGDELVTIDPRPFELAVKAAKFDLQQAAQSYEADSAAISVAQAN' A
#
# COMPACT_ATOMS: atom_id res chain seq x y z
N THR A 1 8.94 13.51 58.37
CA THR A 1 8.46 12.57 57.35
C THR A 1 8.90 13.08 55.99
N PRO A 2 9.71 12.36 55.19
CA PRO A 2 10.11 12.88 53.88
C PRO A 2 9.02 12.59 52.86
N MET A 3 8.63 13.62 52.10
CA MET A 3 7.79 13.53 50.91
C MET A 3 8.64 14.04 49.74
N THR A 4 8.65 13.30 48.63
CA THR A 4 9.37 13.66 47.41
C THR A 4 8.39 13.61 46.23
N ASP A 5 8.39 14.66 45.43
CA ASP A 5 7.51 14.86 44.27
C ASP A 5 8.11 14.32 42.96
N GLN A 6 9.13 13.46 43.07
CA GLN A 6 9.85 12.95 41.90
C GLN A 6 9.16 11.71 41.32
N ALA A 7 8.15 11.94 40.48
CA ALA A 7 7.60 10.91 39.61
C ALA A 7 8.36 10.84 38.28
N ARG A 8 8.72 9.63 37.84
CA ARG A 8 9.23 9.37 36.48
C ARG A 8 8.22 8.52 35.73
N VAL A 9 7.77 8.99 34.58
CA VAL A 9 6.89 8.25 33.68
C VAL A 9 7.72 7.79 32.49
N ASN A 10 7.80 6.47 32.30
CA ASN A 10 8.41 5.88 31.12
C ASN A 10 7.31 5.55 30.12
N GLY A 11 7.43 6.03 28.87
CA GLY A 11 6.50 5.73 27.79
C GLY A 11 7.23 5.07 26.62
N GLN A 12 6.60 4.09 25.99
CA GLN A 12 7.10 3.50 24.75
C GLN A 12 6.66 4.37 23.57
N LEU A 13 7.63 4.93 22.84
CA LEU A 13 7.37 5.70 21.62
C LEU A 13 7.50 4.78 20.40
N ILE A 14 6.41 4.60 19.67
CA ILE A 14 6.41 3.86 18.39
C ILE A 14 6.30 4.89 17.26
N ARG A 15 7.25 4.85 16.32
CA ARG A 15 7.18 5.67 15.10
C ARG A 15 6.46 4.87 14.03
N ILE A 16 5.45 5.47 13.41
CA ILE A 16 4.68 4.87 12.33
C ILE A 16 5.03 5.61 11.05
N SER A 17 5.34 4.85 10.00
CA SER A 17 5.65 5.36 8.67
C SER A 17 4.88 4.57 7.63
N PRO A 18 4.41 5.20 6.53
CA PRO A 18 3.81 4.46 5.43
C PRO A 18 4.82 3.54 4.74
N GLU A 19 4.34 2.41 4.22
CA GLU A 19 5.17 1.47 3.44
C GLU A 19 5.51 2.00 2.03
N VAL A 20 4.69 2.92 1.51
CA VAL A 20 4.85 3.50 0.18
C VAL A 20 4.93 5.02 0.25
N SER A 21 5.76 5.60 -0.61
CA SER A 21 5.87 7.06 -0.75
C SER A 21 4.73 7.61 -1.60
N GLY A 22 4.13 8.70 -1.16
CA GLY A 22 3.09 9.39 -1.93
C GLY A 22 2.58 10.64 -1.21
N PRO A 23 1.83 11.51 -1.90
CA PRO A 23 1.21 12.67 -1.27
C PRO A 23 0.10 12.20 -0.32
N ILE A 24 0.05 12.80 0.87
CA ILE A 24 -1.03 12.56 1.84
C ILE A 24 -2.29 13.26 1.34
N SER A 25 -3.38 12.51 1.16
CA SER A 25 -4.69 13.05 0.83
C SER A 25 -5.45 13.50 2.08
N GLN A 26 -5.28 12.81 3.19
CA GLN A 26 -5.97 13.11 4.44
C GLN A 26 -5.16 12.69 5.68
N VAL A 27 -5.29 13.47 6.76
CA VAL A 27 -4.84 13.12 8.12
C VAL A 27 -6.10 12.98 8.98
N LEU A 28 -6.31 11.82 9.58
CA LEU A 28 -7.55 11.49 10.32
C LEU A 28 -7.41 11.66 11.84
N ILE A 29 -6.22 11.98 12.32
CA ILE A 29 -5.90 12.11 13.74
C ILE A 29 -5.40 13.50 14.09
N THR A 30 -5.53 13.85 15.37
CA THR A 30 -4.95 15.06 15.95
C THR A 30 -3.92 14.69 17.03
N ASN A 31 -3.16 15.68 17.52
CA ASN A 31 -2.15 15.43 18.53
C ASN A 31 -2.77 14.81 19.81
N ASN A 32 -2.04 13.88 20.43
CA ASN A 32 -2.46 13.15 21.64
C ASN A 32 -3.74 12.30 21.46
N SER A 33 -4.16 12.00 20.23
CA SER A 33 -5.28 11.09 19.97
C SER A 33 -4.98 9.67 20.47
N ILE A 34 -5.97 9.05 21.11
CA ILE A 34 -5.92 7.64 21.47
C ILE A 34 -6.27 6.83 20.21
N VAL A 35 -5.35 5.97 19.78
CA VAL A 35 -5.51 5.13 18.59
C VAL A 35 -5.23 3.67 18.94
N LYS A 36 -5.78 2.76 18.14
CA LYS A 36 -5.61 1.31 18.27
C LYS A 36 -5.01 0.74 16.99
N ALA A 37 -4.50 -0.49 17.09
CA ALA A 37 -4.03 -1.22 15.91
C ALA A 37 -5.20 -1.41 14.92
N GLY A 38 -4.95 -1.07 13.66
CA GLY A 38 -5.95 -1.10 12.59
C GLY A 38 -6.67 0.22 12.34
N ASP A 39 -6.50 1.22 13.21
CA ASP A 39 -7.09 2.55 12.97
C ASP A 39 -6.37 3.24 11.80
N GLU A 40 -7.17 3.85 10.92
CA GLU A 40 -6.63 4.65 9.82
C GLU A 40 -6.15 6.00 10.36
N LEU A 41 -4.84 6.24 10.23
CA LEU A 41 -4.21 7.46 10.75
C LEU A 41 -4.09 8.53 9.67
N VAL A 42 -3.70 8.10 8.47
CA VAL A 42 -3.46 8.94 7.30
C VAL A 42 -3.84 8.17 6.04
N THR A 43 -4.32 8.88 5.04
CA THR A 43 -4.61 8.33 3.71
C THR A 43 -3.61 8.91 2.71
N ILE A 44 -2.99 8.04 1.90
CA ILE A 44 -2.16 8.44 0.75
C ILE A 44 -3.05 8.52 -0.48
N ASP A 45 -2.80 9.48 -1.38
CA ASP A 45 -3.52 9.59 -2.65
C ASP A 45 -3.39 8.29 -3.47
N PRO A 46 -4.51 7.58 -3.71
CA PRO A 46 -4.47 6.27 -4.37
C PRO A 46 -4.32 6.37 -5.88
N ARG A 47 -4.59 7.54 -6.49
CA ARG A 47 -4.73 7.68 -7.96
C ARG A 47 -3.51 7.20 -8.75
N PRO A 48 -2.25 7.52 -8.36
CA PRO A 48 -1.08 7.03 -9.08
C PRO A 48 -0.95 5.50 -9.01
N PHE A 49 -1.30 4.90 -7.87
CA PHE A 49 -1.24 3.47 -7.66
C PHE A 49 -2.32 2.72 -8.43
N GLU A 50 -3.55 3.25 -8.45
CA GLU A 50 -4.64 2.70 -9.25
C GLU A 50 -4.30 2.72 -10.75
N LEU A 51 -3.70 3.80 -11.22
CA LEU A 51 -3.26 3.91 -12.61
C LEU A 51 -2.17 2.88 -12.93
N ALA A 52 -1.18 2.72 -12.05
CA ALA A 52 -0.12 1.72 -12.23
C ALA A 52 -0.68 0.29 -12.27
N VAL A 53 -1.62 -0.04 -11.38
CA VAL A 53 -2.31 -1.34 -11.38
C VAL A 53 -3.10 -1.54 -12.67
N LYS A 54 -3.77 -0.50 -13.17
CA LYS A 54 -4.53 -0.56 -14.42
C LYS A 54 -3.60 -0.79 -15.63
N ALA A 55 -2.47 -0.09 -15.69
CA ALA A 55 -1.47 -0.29 -16.75
C ALA A 55 -0.94 -1.72 -16.74
N ALA A 56 -0.51 -2.24 -15.58
CA ALA A 56 -0.02 -3.60 -15.46
C ALA A 56 -1.05 -4.67 -15.88
N LYS A 57 -2.34 -4.42 -15.61
CA LYS A 57 -3.43 -5.30 -16.06
C LYS A 57 -3.59 -5.28 -17.59
N PHE A 58 -3.44 -4.14 -18.23
CA PHE A 58 -3.47 -4.07 -19.70
C PHE A 58 -2.27 -4.77 -20.33
N ASP A 59 -1.08 -4.57 -19.79
CA ASP A 59 0.13 -5.24 -20.28
C ASP A 59 -0.01 -6.76 -20.18
N LEU A 60 -0.57 -7.27 -19.06
CA LEU A 60 -0.87 -8.68 -18.89
C LEU A 60 -1.90 -9.19 -19.92
N GLN A 61 -2.97 -8.43 -20.17
CA GLN A 61 -3.97 -8.80 -21.16
C GLN A 61 -3.39 -8.87 -22.58
N GLN A 62 -2.56 -7.89 -22.94
CA GLN A 62 -1.88 -7.88 -24.22
C GLN A 62 -0.94 -9.07 -24.38
N ALA A 63 -0.16 -9.39 -23.34
CA ALA A 63 0.72 -10.55 -23.35
C ALA A 63 -0.05 -11.87 -23.50
N ALA A 64 -1.20 -12.01 -22.81
CA ALA A 64 -2.05 -13.17 -22.93
C ALA A 64 -2.62 -13.34 -24.35
N GLN A 65 -3.07 -12.25 -24.98
CA GLN A 65 -3.58 -12.27 -26.35
C GLN A 65 -2.49 -12.68 -27.36
N SER A 66 -1.28 -12.15 -27.20
CA SER A 66 -0.14 -12.54 -28.04
C SER A 66 0.20 -14.03 -27.87
N TYR A 67 0.23 -14.50 -26.63
CA TYR A 67 0.47 -15.92 -26.34
C TYR A 67 -0.58 -16.84 -26.98
N GLU A 68 -1.86 -16.47 -26.92
CA GLU A 68 -2.93 -17.23 -27.57
C GLU A 68 -2.73 -17.27 -29.09
N ALA A 69 -2.41 -16.14 -29.72
CA ALA A 69 -2.14 -16.08 -31.15
C ALA A 69 -0.95 -16.95 -31.56
N ASP A 70 0.15 -16.88 -30.82
CA ASP A 70 1.35 -17.69 -31.04
C ASP A 70 1.04 -19.18 -30.90
N SER A 71 0.27 -19.57 -29.88
CA SER A 71 -0.13 -20.96 -29.66
C SER A 71 -1.00 -21.51 -30.80
N ALA A 72 -1.92 -20.70 -31.33
CA ALA A 72 -2.76 -21.08 -32.45
C ALA A 72 -1.93 -21.28 -33.73
N ALA A 73 -0.95 -20.40 -33.98
CA ALA A 73 -0.04 -20.53 -35.12
C ALA A 73 0.78 -21.83 -35.05
N ILE A 74 1.28 -22.19 -33.86
CA ILE A 74 2.00 -23.46 -33.65
C ILE A 74 1.09 -24.66 -33.92
N SER A 75 -0.16 -24.65 -33.44
CA SER A 75 -1.10 -25.75 -33.68
C SER A 75 -1.41 -25.96 -35.16
N VAL A 76 -1.52 -24.89 -35.95
CA VAL A 76 -1.74 -24.99 -37.40
C VAL A 76 -0.50 -25.55 -38.09
N ALA A 77 0.70 -25.12 -37.70
CA ALA A 77 1.94 -25.61 -38.27
C ALA A 77 2.18 -27.11 -38.00
N GLN A 78 1.77 -27.62 -36.84
CA GLN A 78 1.87 -29.05 -36.50
C GLN A 78 0.84 -29.95 -37.18
N ALA A 79 -0.24 -29.37 -37.73
CA ALA A 79 -1.33 -30.12 -38.37
C ALA A 79 -1.10 -30.37 -39.87
N ASN A 80 -0.07 -29.76 -40.48
CA ASN A 80 0.37 -29.97 -41.87
C ASN A 80 1.54 -30.96 -41.94
#